data_AF-A0A553MV76-F1
#
_entry.id   AF-A0A553MV76-F1
#
_cell.length_a   1.000
_cell.length_b   1.000
_cell.length_c   1.000
_cell.angle_alpha   90.00
_cell.angle_beta   90.00
_cell.angle_gamma   90.00
#
_symmetry.space_group_name_H-M   'P 1'
#
loop_
_entity.id
_entity.type
_entity.pdbx_description
1 polymer ?
#
loop_
_entity_poly.entity_id
_entity_poly.type
_entity_poly.pdbx_seq_one_letter_code
_entity_poly.pdbx_strand_id
1 'polypeptide(L)'
;NGSYLMNFLGCANCHQRDFVLISDKTVTNEDEEEIVTYLHMCQNCDHVIARHEYTFTVEYTMLCMLCGKAEDSISVLPDDPRQTAPLF
;
A
#
# COMPACT_ATOMS: atom_id res chain seq x y z
N ASN A 1 -0.76 6.04 -4.36
CA ASN A 1 -0.41 6.94 -3.24
C ASN A 1 -1.68 7.45 -2.60
N GLY A 2 -1.94 7.11 -1.33
CA GLY A 2 -3.13 7.55 -0.62
C GLY A 2 -3.18 6.96 0.78
N SER A 3 -4.11 7.45 1.60
CA SER A 3 -4.36 6.99 2.97
C SER A 3 -5.79 6.49 3.06
N TYR A 4 -5.99 5.26 3.54
CA TYR A 4 -7.33 4.69 3.66
C TYR A 4 -8.03 5.19 4.95
N LEU A 5 -8.57 6.40 4.89
CA LEU A 5 -9.16 7.09 6.05
C LEU A 5 -10.39 6.38 6.65
N MET A 6 -10.98 5.43 5.92
CA MET A 6 -12.07 4.59 6.43
C MET A 6 -11.61 3.72 7.61
N ASN A 7 -10.35 3.27 7.60
CA ASN A 7 -9.73 2.53 8.72
C ASN A 7 -9.11 3.45 9.78
N PHE A 8 -9.14 4.78 9.58
CA PHE A 8 -8.51 5.73 10.49
C PHE A 8 -9.50 6.24 11.54
N LEU A 9 -9.36 5.77 12.77
CA LEU A 9 -10.15 6.26 13.91
C LEU A 9 -9.64 7.62 14.42
N GLY A 10 -8.33 7.82 14.44
CA GLY A 10 -7.69 9.04 14.92
C GLY A 10 -6.23 8.80 15.32
N CYS A 11 -5.46 9.87 15.46
CA CYS A 11 -4.08 9.77 15.90
C CYS A 11 -4.01 9.33 17.37
N ALA A 12 -3.19 8.34 17.71
CA ALA A 12 -3.03 7.89 19.09
C ALA A 12 -2.37 8.93 20.02
N ASN A 13 -1.69 9.94 19.46
CA ASN A 13 -0.95 10.94 20.22
C ASN A 13 -1.77 12.22 20.48
N CYS A 14 -2.40 12.79 19.45
CA CYS A 14 -3.20 14.02 19.59
C CYS A 14 -4.72 13.78 19.56
N HIS A 15 -5.15 12.54 19.36
CA HIS A 15 -6.56 12.11 19.29
C HIS A 15 -7.41 12.78 18.20
N GLN A 16 -6.80 13.54 17.31
CA GLN A 16 -7.48 14.16 16.19
C GLN A 16 -7.63 13.17 15.03
N ARG A 17 -8.80 13.23 14.39
CA ARG A 17 -9.14 12.48 13.19
C ARG A 17 -9.13 13.43 11.99
N ASP A 18 -7.95 13.95 11.72
CA ASP A 18 -7.67 14.89 10.62
C ASP A 18 -6.90 14.20 9.49
N PHE A 19 -6.47 14.98 8.50
CA PHE A 19 -5.74 14.45 7.36
C PHE A 19 -4.42 13.78 7.77
N VAL A 20 -4.06 12.77 6.98
CA VAL A 20 -2.84 11.99 7.12
C VAL A 20 -1.91 12.36 5.97
N LEU A 21 -0.75 12.92 6.31
CA LEU A 21 0.31 13.28 5.39
C LEU A 21 1.11 12.04 4.98
N ILE A 22 1.74 12.10 3.80
CA ILE A 22 2.69 11.09 3.33
C ILE A 22 4.09 11.71 3.36
N SER A 23 5.04 11.04 3.98
CA SER A 23 6.44 11.48 4.08
C SER A 23 7.40 10.33 3.80
N ASP A 24 8.68 10.67 3.59
CA ASP A 24 9.80 9.72 3.50
C ASP A 24 9.57 8.63 2.45
N LYS A 25 9.01 9.03 1.31
CA LYS A 25 8.76 8.11 0.20
C LYS A 25 10.10 7.68 -0.41
N THR A 26 10.34 6.37 -0.41
CA THR A 26 11.46 5.75 -1.12
C THR A 26 10.95 4.78 -2.17
N VAL A 27 11.69 4.67 -3.26
CA VAL A 27 11.43 3.74 -4.35
C VAL A 27 12.74 3.03 -4.65
N THR A 28 12.74 1.72 -4.52
CA THR A 28 13.88 0.84 -4.78
C THR A 28 13.52 -0.06 -5.95
N ASN A 29 14.42 -0.16 -6.93
CA ASN A 29 14.24 -1.02 -8.10
C ASN A 29 15.44 -1.98 -8.16
N GLU A 30 15.21 -3.28 -8.01
CA GLU A 30 16.23 -4.33 -8.03
C GLU A 30 15.71 -5.52 -8.83
N ASP A 31 16.47 -6.02 -9.83
CA ASP A 31 16.17 -7.25 -10.58
C ASP A 31 14.67 -7.53 -10.85
N GLU A 32 14.00 -6.58 -11.53
CA GLU A 32 12.57 -6.68 -11.94
C GLU A 32 11.54 -6.52 -10.80
N GLU A 33 12.00 -6.18 -9.59
CA GLU A 33 11.19 -5.85 -8.43
C GLU A 33 11.25 -4.34 -8.12
N GLU A 34 10.08 -3.71 -8.00
CA GLU A 34 9.94 -2.35 -7.47
C GLU A 34 9.33 -2.40 -6.06
N ILE A 35 10.10 -1.92 -5.08
CA ILE A 35 9.63 -1.76 -3.70
C ILE A 35 9.42 -0.27 -3.44
N VAL A 36 8.23 0.08 -2.96
CA VAL A 36 7.91 1.45 -2.56
C VAL A 36 7.53 1.47 -1.08
N THR A 37 8.24 2.31 -0.33
CA THR A 37 7.93 2.55 1.08
C THR A 37 7.63 4.00 1.35
N TYR A 38 6.70 4.29 2.26
CA TYR A 38 6.44 5.63 2.76
C TYR A 38 5.76 5.62 4.13
N LEU A 39 5.79 6.76 4.81
CA LEU A 39 5.19 6.94 6.13
C LEU A 39 3.87 7.70 6.04
N HIS A 40 2.89 7.27 6.82
CA HIS A 40 1.66 8.00 7.11
C HIS A 40 1.88 8.81 8.39
N MET A 41 1.82 10.14 8.29
CA MET A 41 2.04 11.05 9.41
C MET A 41 0.77 11.83 9.76
N CYS A 42 0.53 12.05 11.04
CA CYS A 42 -0.54 12.91 11.50
C CYS A 42 -0.20 14.37 11.18
N GLN A 43 -1.07 15.08 10.46
CA GLN A 43 -0.88 16.49 10.15
C GLN A 43 -0.74 17.38 11.40
N ASN A 44 -1.33 16.96 12.53
CA ASN A 44 -1.48 17.84 13.69
C ASN A 44 -0.38 17.71 14.75
N CYS A 45 0.42 16.66 14.70
CA CYS A 45 1.48 16.41 15.69
C CYS A 45 2.68 15.64 15.12
N ASP A 46 2.75 15.46 13.80
CA ASP A 46 3.81 14.75 13.08
C ASP A 46 4.06 13.30 13.53
N HIS A 47 3.10 12.73 14.28
CA HIS A 47 3.18 11.35 14.73
C HIS A 47 3.02 10.38 13.56
N VAL A 48 3.92 9.40 13.46
CA VAL A 48 3.85 8.31 12.48
C VAL A 48 2.69 7.38 12.82
N ILE A 49 1.62 7.45 12.03
CA ILE A 49 0.40 6.64 12.16
C ILE A 49 0.63 5.22 11.65
N ALA A 50 1.28 5.08 10.49
CA ALA A 50 1.52 3.79 9.87
C ALA A 50 2.72 3.86 8.91
N ARG A 51 3.30 2.70 8.64
CA ARG A 51 4.27 2.50 7.58
C ARG A 51 3.55 1.81 6.42
N HIS A 52 3.84 2.25 5.21
CA HIS A 52 3.29 1.69 4.00
C HIS A 52 4.43 1.10 3.20
N GLU A 53 4.25 -0.15 2.80
CA GLU A 53 5.14 -0.87 1.92
C GLU A 53 4.29 -1.56 0.86
N TYR A 54 4.63 -1.38 -0.41
CA TYR A 54 4.12 -2.23 -1.47
C TYR A 54 5.26 -2.65 -2.38
N THR A 55 5.19 -3.89 -2.84
CA THR A 55 6.13 -4.48 -3.77
C THR A 55 5.38 -4.82 -5.04
N PHE A 56 5.97 -4.44 -6.17
CA PHE A 56 5.45 -4.67 -7.49
C PHE A 56 6.43 -5.53 -8.28
N THR A 57 5.98 -6.74 -8.61
CA THR A 57 6.60 -7.65 -9.57
C THR A 57 5.48 -8.23 -10.48
N VAL A 58 5.67 -9.42 -11.02
CA VAL A 58 4.56 -10.27 -11.51
C VAL A 58 3.49 -10.52 -10.44
N GLU A 59 3.85 -10.34 -9.18
CA GLU A 59 2.97 -10.35 -8.01
C GLU A 59 2.96 -8.95 -7.38
N TYR A 60 1.76 -8.50 -7.01
CA TYR A 60 1.56 -7.27 -6.25
C TYR A 60 1.32 -7.63 -4.79
N THR A 61 2.11 -7.04 -3.89
CA THR A 61 1.87 -7.17 -2.45
C THR A 61 1.85 -5.79 -1.79
N MET A 62 0.96 -5.60 -0.83
CA MET A 62 0.85 -4.38 -0.03
C MET A 62 0.72 -4.75 1.44
N LEU A 63 1.49 -4.06 2.28
CA LEU A 63 1.43 -4.15 3.72
C LEU A 63 1.40 -2.75 4.35
N CYS A 64 0.27 -2.42 4.97
CA CYS A 64 0.14 -1.18 5.73
C CYS A 64 -0.87 -1.33 6.87
N MET A 65 -0.52 -0.90 8.08
CA MET A 65 -1.45 -0.92 9.22
C MET A 65 -2.70 -0.04 9.01
N LEU A 66 -2.57 1.02 8.21
CA LEU A 66 -3.68 1.93 7.89
C LEU A 66 -4.45 1.46 6.65
N CYS A 67 -3.74 1.13 5.58
CA CYS A 67 -4.35 0.81 4.29
C CYS A 67 -4.83 -0.65 4.18
N GLY A 68 -4.26 -1.55 4.99
CA GLY A 68 -4.57 -2.97 4.98
C GLY A 68 -3.44 -3.82 4.41
N LYS A 69 -3.75 -5.10 4.21
CA LYS A 69 -2.90 -6.06 3.51
C LYS A 69 -3.60 -6.53 2.24
N ALA A 70 -2.88 -6.60 1.14
CA ALA A 70 -3.40 -7.10 -0.12
C ALA A 70 -2.30 -7.83 -0.89
N GLU A 71 -2.67 -8.91 -1.58
CA GLU A 71 -1.78 -9.73 -2.41
C GLU A 71 -2.56 -10.07 -3.68
N ASP A 72 -1.99 -9.82 -4.85
CA ASP A 72 -2.60 -10.08 -6.16
C ASP A 72 -1.53 -10.55 -7.15
N SER A 73 -1.89 -11.31 -8.18
CA SER A 73 -0.94 -11.80 -9.19
C SER A 73 -1.59 -11.86 -10.56
N ILE A 74 -0.85 -11.49 -11.60
CA ILE A 74 -1.33 -11.51 -12.98
C ILE A 74 -0.47 -12.41 -13.85
N SER A 75 -1.12 -13.17 -14.73
CA SER A 75 -0.42 -13.97 -15.72
C SER A 75 0.28 -13.09 -16.76
N VAL A 76 1.56 -13.35 -16.99
CA VAL A 76 2.37 -12.69 -18.04
C VAL A 76 2.44 -13.50 -19.34
N LEU A 77 1.70 -14.60 -19.43
CA LEU A 77 1.61 -15.38 -20.67
C LEU A 77 0.80 -14.61 -21.72
N PRO A 78 1.24 -14.59 -23.00
CA PRO A 78 0.53 -13.88 -24.06
C PRO A 78 -0.84 -14.48 -24.40
N ASP A 79 -1.04 -15.78 -24.14
CA ASP A 79 -2.33 -16.46 -24.19
C ASP A 79 -2.44 -17.29 -22.91
N ASP A 80 -3.04 -16.72 -21.87
CA ASP A 80 -3.20 -17.38 -20.58
C ASP A 80 -4.48 -18.22 -20.56
N PRO A 81 -4.39 -19.57 -20.51
CA PRO A 81 -5.56 -20.44 -20.55
C PRO A 81 -6.41 -20.39 -19.26
N ARG A 82 -5.95 -19.73 -18.19
CA ARG A 82 -6.72 -19.54 -16.96
C ARG A 82 -7.60 -18.29 -17.01
N GLN A 83 -7.25 -17.29 -17.82
CA GLN A 83 -8.08 -16.11 -18.08
C GLN A 83 -9.16 -16.35 -19.15
N THR A 84 -9.02 -17.41 -19.94
CA THR A 84 -10.02 -17.82 -20.95
C THR A 84 -10.98 -18.89 -20.45
N ALA A 85 -10.79 -19.41 -19.23
CA ALA A 85 -11.71 -20.36 -18.62
C ALA A 85 -13.08 -19.67 -18.42
N PRO A 86 -14.13 -20.07 -19.14
CA PRO A 86 -15.44 -19.49 -18.92
C PRO A 86 -15.90 -19.91 -17.52
N LEU A 87 -16.45 -18.94 -16.77
CA LEU A 87 -17.14 -19.19 -15.50
C LEU A 87 -18.37 -20.05 -15.78
N PHE A 88 -18.21 -21.38 -15.77
CA PHE A 88 -19.30 -22.35 -15.77
C PHE A 88 -19.10 -23.37 -14.64
#